data_AF-A0A372G978-F1
#
_entry.id   AF-A0A372G978-F1
#
_cell.length_a   1.000
_cell.length_b   1.000
_cell.length_c   1.000
_cell.angle_alpha   90.00
_cell.angle_beta   90.00
_cell.angle_gamma   90.00
#
_symmetry.space_group_name_H-M   'P 1'
#
loop_
_entity.id
_entity.type
_entity.pdbx_description
1 polymer ?
#
loop_
_entity_poly.entity_id
_entity_poly.type
_entity_poly.pdbx_seq_one_letter_code
_entity_poly.pdbx_strand_id
1 'polypeptide(L)'
;MPALADHRSQIREALTRRLCDEFVSVPSDTVHRCVADVQARMAHLGLEVTSARVERMAREHLTGRLKSEPPSRRASAAGADG
;
A
#
# COMPACT_ATOMS: atom_id res chain seq x y z
N MET A 1 16.95 5.29 -21.34
CA MET A 1 17.39 4.30 -20.33
C MET A 1 16.18 3.56 -19.75
N PRO A 2 15.59 2.58 -20.46
CA PRO A 2 14.39 1.86 -20.01
C PRO A 2 14.66 0.82 -18.89
N ALA A 3 15.82 0.17 -18.89
CA ALA A 3 16.13 -0.95 -17.99
C ALA A 3 15.99 -0.64 -16.47
N LEU A 4 16.20 0.61 -16.05
CA LEU A 4 16.02 1.03 -14.65
C LEU A 4 14.54 1.18 -14.26
N ALA A 5 13.69 1.58 -15.21
CA ALA A 5 12.25 1.70 -14.98
C ALA A 5 11.59 0.31 -14.86
N ASP A 6 12.05 -0.65 -15.67
CA ASP A 6 11.64 -2.05 -15.58
C ASP A 6 12.05 -2.68 -14.26
N HIS A 7 13.28 -2.43 -13.79
CA HIS A 7 13.76 -2.97 -12.52
C HIS A 7 12.95 -2.42 -11.32
N ARG A 8 12.66 -1.12 -11.30
CA ARG A 8 11.81 -0.50 -10.26
C ARG A 8 10.38 -1.04 -10.29
N SER A 9 9.84 -1.30 -11.48
CA SER A 9 8.50 -1.89 -11.64
C SER A 9 8.47 -3.33 -11.13
N GLN A 10 9.47 -4.15 -11.45
CA GLN A 10 9.57 -5.52 -10.94
C GLN A 10 9.72 -5.58 -9.41
N ILE A 11 10.54 -4.69 -8.83
CA ILE A 11 10.66 -4.56 -7.38
C ILE A 11 9.31 -4.19 -6.75
N ARG A 12 8.60 -3.23 -7.35
CA ARG A 12 7.26 -2.83 -6.88
C ARG A 12 6.30 -4.01 -6.91
N GLU A 13 6.23 -4.76 -8.01
CA GLU A 13 5.35 -5.91 -8.12
C GLU A 13 5.67 -7.03 -7.13
N ALA A 14 6.96 -7.33 -6.92
CA ALA A 14 7.38 -8.32 -5.93
C ALA A 14 6.97 -7.91 -4.49
N LEU A 15 7.14 -6.63 -4.15
CA LEU A 15 6.70 -6.08 -2.86
C LEU A 15 5.18 -6.12 -2.72
N THR A 16 4.44 -5.71 -3.74
CA THR A 16 2.98 -5.75 -3.74
C THR A 16 2.47 -7.18 -3.53
N ARG A 17 3.04 -8.17 -4.21
CA ARG A 17 2.66 -9.59 -4.01
C ARG A 17 2.87 -10.06 -2.57
N ARG A 18 4.04 -9.76 -1.99
CA ARG A 18 4.35 -10.10 -0.59
C ARG A 18 3.38 -9.44 0.39
N LEU A 19 3.06 -8.17 0.18
CA LEU A 19 2.12 -7.45 1.02
C LEU A 19 0.68 -7.95 0.84
N CYS A 20 0.27 -8.35 -0.37
CA CYS A 20 -1.03 -8.97 -0.58
C CYS A 20 -1.17 -10.31 0.15
N ASP A 21 -0.10 -11.12 0.17
CA ASP A 21 -0.07 -12.39 0.90
C ASP A 21 -0.14 -12.18 2.42
N GLU A 22 0.53 -11.15 2.94
CA GLU A 22 0.50 -10.82 4.38
C GLU A 22 -0.81 -10.13 4.81
N PHE A 23 -1.36 -9.27 3.94
CA PHE A 23 -2.58 -8.50 4.19
C PHE A 23 -3.74 -9.02 3.33
N VAL A 24 -4.07 -10.31 3.43
CA VAL A 24 -5.13 -10.96 2.61
C VAL A 24 -6.49 -10.27 2.72
N SER A 25 -6.76 -9.61 3.85
CA SER A 25 -8.00 -8.86 4.10
C SER A 25 -8.04 -7.51 3.39
N VAL A 26 -6.93 -7.06 2.81
CA VAL A 26 -6.81 -5.80 2.07
C VAL A 26 -6.82 -6.10 0.57
N PRO A 27 -7.69 -5.45 -0.22
CA PRO A 27 -7.71 -5.67 -1.66
C PRO A 27 -6.39 -5.27 -2.32
N SER A 28 -5.95 -6.05 -3.30
CA SER A 28 -4.65 -5.89 -3.97
C SER A 28 -4.45 -4.51 -4.61
N ASP A 29 -5.51 -3.90 -5.16
CA ASP A 29 -5.46 -2.54 -5.69
C ASP A 29 -5.11 -1.51 -4.61
N THR A 30 -5.65 -1.69 -3.39
CA THR A 30 -5.33 -0.84 -2.24
C THR A 30 -3.89 -1.00 -1.81
N VAL A 31 -3.36 -2.22 -1.82
CA VAL A 31 -1.93 -2.48 -1.55
C VAL A 31 -1.05 -1.82 -2.62
N HIS A 32 -1.41 -1.94 -3.90
CA HIS A 32 -0.66 -1.34 -5.00
C HIS A 32 -0.63 0.19 -4.90
N ARG A 33 -1.78 0.84 -4.63
CA ARG A 33 -1.85 2.28 -4.37
C ARG A 33 -1.05 2.69 -3.14
N CYS A 34 -1.08 1.90 -2.07
CA CYS A 34 -0.31 2.18 -0.86
C CYS A 34 1.20 2.19 -1.13
N VAL A 35 1.70 1.19 -1.86
CA VAL A 35 3.12 1.11 -2.25
C VAL A 35 3.50 2.30 -3.14
N ALA A 36 2.65 2.69 -4.09
CA ALA A 36 2.89 3.86 -4.95
C ALA A 36 2.91 5.18 -4.15
N ASP A 37 1.97 5.38 -3.22
CA ASP A 37 1.92 6.57 -2.35
C ASP A 37 3.17 6.68 -1.46
N VAL A 38 3.59 5.55 -0.86
CA VAL A 38 4.82 5.49 -0.06
C VAL A 38 6.04 5.86 -0.90
N GLN A 39 6.18 5.31 -2.11
CA GLN A 39 7.29 5.65 -2.99
C GLN A 39 7.28 7.14 -3.37
N ALA A 40 6.12 7.70 -3.74
CA ALA A 40 5.98 9.11 -4.07
C ALA A 40 6.31 10.01 -2.88
N ARG A 41 5.83 9.66 -1.68
CA ARG A 41 6.10 10.38 -0.42
C ARG A 41 7.58 10.34 -0.07
N MET A 42 8.22 9.18 -0.16
CA MET A 42 9.66 9.04 0.10
C MET A 42 10.48 9.87 -0.90
N ALA A 43 10.15 9.81 -2.18
CA ALA A 43 10.80 10.62 -3.20
C ALA A 43 10.62 12.13 -2.95
N HIS A 44 9.40 12.55 -2.57
CA HIS A 44 9.10 13.94 -2.24
C HIS A 44 9.89 14.44 -1.02
N LEU A 45 10.10 13.58 -0.02
CA LEU A 45 10.89 13.87 1.18
C LEU A 45 12.41 13.78 0.96
N GLY A 46 12.86 13.42 -0.25
CA GLY A 46 14.28 13.17 -0.55
C GLY A 46 14.84 11.92 0.15
N LEU A 47 13.98 11.01 0.60
CA LEU A 47 14.39 9.76 1.21
C LEU A 47 14.77 8.74 0.15
N GLU A 48 15.79 7.95 0.45
CA GLU A 48 16.20 6.84 -0.41
C GLU A 48 15.09 5.79 -0.53
N VAL A 49 14.57 5.62 -1.75
CA VAL A 49 13.49 4.68 -2.10
C VAL A 49 14.06 3.28 -2.30
N THR A 50 14.38 2.61 -1.19
CA THR A 50 14.79 1.20 -1.20
C THR A 50 13.61 0.27 -0.95
N SER A 51 13.69 -0.94 -1.50
CA SER A 51 12.65 -1.96 -1.33
C SER A 51 12.33 -2.23 0.14
N ALA A 52 13.34 -2.36 0.99
CA ALA A 52 13.17 -2.61 2.42
C ALA A 52 12.45 -1.48 3.16
N ARG A 53 12.75 -0.21 2.83
CA ARG A 53 12.07 0.94 3.45
C ARG A 53 10.64 1.08 2.96
N VAL A 54 10.41 0.89 1.65
CA VAL A 54 9.07 0.92 1.06
C VAL A 54 8.20 -0.18 1.66
N GLU A 55 8.73 -1.40 1.80
CA GLU A 55 8.02 -2.52 2.43
C GLU A 55 7.62 -2.19 3.87
N ARG A 56 8.58 -1.70 4.68
CA ARG A 56 8.32 -1.34 6.08
C ARG A 56 7.27 -0.24 6.21
N MET A 57 7.39 0.84 5.45
CA MET A 57 6.42 1.94 5.44
C MET A 57 5.03 1.48 4.97
N ALA A 58 4.96 0.64 3.95
CA ALA A 58 3.69 0.11 3.46
C ALA A 58 3.01 -0.79 4.51
N ARG A 59 3.77 -1.68 5.19
CA ARG A 59 3.25 -2.50 6.30
C ARG A 59 2.69 -1.64 7.42
N GLU A 60 3.42 -0.62 7.84
CA GLU A 60 3.01 0.32 8.89
C GLU A 60 1.73 1.05 8.47
N HIS A 61 1.65 1.51 7.21
CA HIS A 61 0.49 2.23 6.70
C HIS A 61 -0.75 1.32 6.58
N LEU A 62 -0.59 0.09 6.09
CA LEU A 62 -1.68 -0.90 6.02
C LEU A 62 -2.15 -1.31 7.42
N THR A 63 -1.23 -1.53 8.35
CA THR A 63 -1.55 -1.84 9.75
C THR A 63 -2.29 -0.67 10.41
N GLY A 64 -1.82 0.56 10.18
CA GLY A 64 -2.49 1.77 10.64
C GLY A 64 -3.90 1.89 10.09
N ARG A 65 -4.10 1.60 8.79
CA ARG A 65 -5.45 1.60 8.18
C ARG A 65 -6.37 0.54 8.78
N LEU A 66 -5.88 -0.67 9.03
CA LEU A 66 -6.68 -1.72 9.67
C LEU A 66 -7.07 -1.34 11.10
N LYS A 67 -6.17 -0.70 11.86
CA LYS A 67 -6.41 -0.27 13.24
C LYS A 67 -7.26 0.99 13.34
N SER A 68 -7.15 1.91 12.38
CA SER A 68 -7.89 3.17 12.34
C SER A 68 -9.18 3.08 11.52
N GLU A 69 -9.57 1.91 11.00
CA GLU A 69 -10.84 1.80 10.29
C GLU A 69 -11.99 2.08 11.29
N PRO A 70 -12.71 3.22 11.14
CA PRO A 70 -13.74 3.56 12.10
C PRO A 70 -14.91 2.58 11.93
N PRO A 71 -15.59 2.17 13.02
CA PRO A 71 -16.73 1.27 12.93
C PRO A 71 -17.86 1.80 12.03
N SER A 72 -17.93 3.12 11.82
CA SER A 72 -18.92 3.76 10.93
C SER A 72 -18.80 3.36 9.46
N ARG A 73 -17.63 2.90 8.98
CA ARG A 73 -17.49 2.39 7.60
C ARG A 73 -18.26 1.09 7.37
N ARG A 74 -18.63 0.38 8.45
CA ARG A 74 -19.42 -0.86 8.42
C ARG A 74 -20.94 -0.60 8.43
N ALA A 75 -21.38 0.60 8.85
CA ALA A 75 -22.80 0.96 8.94
C ALA A 75 -23.39 1.47 7.61
N SER A 76 -22.56 1.97 6.69
CA SER A 76 -23.02 2.56 5.43
C SER A 76 -23.56 1.56 4.40
N ALA A 77 -23.45 0.26 4.65
CA ALA A 77 -24.06 -0.79 3.83
C ALA A 77 -25.41 -1.31 4.40
N ALA A 78 -25.83 -0.85 5.58
CA ALA A 78 -27.03 -1.32 6.27
C ALA A 78 -28.10 -0.23 6.47
N GLY A 79 -27.90 0.97 5.93
CA GLY A 79 -28.81 2.11 6.09
C GLY A 79 -29.16 2.74 4.76
N ALA A 80 -29.80 1.98 3.88
CA ALA A 80 -30.51 2.49 2.72
C ALA A 80 -31.83 1.73 2.58
N ASP A 81 -32.64 1.75 3.65
CA ASP A 81 -34.08 1.49 3.58
C ASP A 81 -34.71 2.18 4.80
N GLY A 82 -35.57 3.17 4.54
CA GLY A 82 -36.18 4.07 5.52
C GLY A 82 -36.54 5.41 4.91
#